data_AF-A0AAW8HWQ9-F1
#
_entry.id   AF-A0AAW8HWQ9-F1
#
_cell.length_a   1.000
_cell.length_b   1.000
_cell.length_c   1.000
_cell.angle_alpha   90.00
_cell.angle_beta   90.00
_cell.angle_gamma   90.00
#
_symmetry.space_group_name_H-M   'P 1'
#
loop_
_entity.id
_entity.type
_entity.pdbx_description
1 polymer ?
#
loop_
_entity_poly.entity_id
_entity_poly.type
_entity_poly.pdbx_seq_one_letter_code
_entity_poly.pdbx_strand_id
1 'polypeptide(L)'
;MLRATKVRIYPTPEQAEFLNAQFGAVRFAYNKALHIKKHSYQRHRVNLNPRKDLKPLLAVAKKSRRYGWLKEYDSIALQQAVINL
;
A
#
# COMPACT_ATOMS: atom_id res chain seq x y z
N MET A 1 16.47 10.13 -26.47
CA MET A 1 17.05 10.91 -25.36
C MET A 1 15.97 11.09 -24.30
N LEU A 2 16.11 10.47 -23.12
CA LEU A 2 15.13 10.62 -22.03
C LEU A 2 15.25 12.04 -21.46
N ARG A 3 14.18 12.83 -21.52
CA ARG A 3 14.10 14.14 -20.86
C ARG A 3 13.51 13.93 -19.47
N ALA A 4 14.26 14.29 -18.43
CA ALA A 4 13.77 14.31 -17.06
C ALA A 4 13.26 15.73 -16.74
N THR A 5 12.01 15.84 -16.30
CA THR A 5 11.42 17.10 -15.86
C THR A 5 11.41 17.14 -14.33
N LYS A 6 12.07 18.14 -13.76
CA LYS A 6 12.01 18.39 -12.31
C LYS A 6 10.89 19.39 -12.04
N VAL A 7 9.88 18.97 -11.28
CA VAL A 7 8.75 19.82 -10.87
C VAL A 7 8.77 19.95 -9.35
N ARG A 8 8.56 21.17 -8.85
CA ARG A 8 8.31 21.44 -7.44
C ARG A 8 6.83 21.71 -7.25
N ILE A 9 6.22 21.00 -6.32
CA ILE A 9 4.82 21.21 -5.92
C ILE A 9 4.76 22.06 -4.66
N TYR A 10 3.70 22.86 -4.54
CA TYR A 10 3.41 23.71 -3.37
C TYR A 10 2.00 23.37 -2.87
N PRO A 11 1.84 22.29 -2.08
CA PRO A 11 0.53 21.88 -1.60
C PRO A 11 -0.02 22.88 -0.57
N THR A 12 -1.35 23.02 -0.52
CA THR A 12 -2.03 23.66 0.60
C THR A 12 -1.86 22.82 1.88
N PRO A 13 -2.11 23.37 3.08
CA PRO A 13 -2.04 22.60 4.32
C PRO A 13 -2.84 21.30 4.29
N GLU A 14 -4.06 21.32 3.75
CA GLU A 14 -4.94 20.16 3.64
C GLU A 14 -4.40 19.11 2.66
N GLN A 15 -3.82 19.57 1.54
CA GLN A 15 -3.18 18.68 0.56
C GLN A 15 -1.93 18.02 1.16
N ALA A 16 -1.13 18.77 1.92
CA ALA A 16 0.06 18.25 2.57
C ALA A 16 -0.31 17.19 3.62
N GLU A 17 -1.35 17.43 4.41
CA GLU A 17 -1.89 16.46 5.37
C GLU A 17 -2.36 15.18 4.67
N PHE A 18 -3.17 15.31 3.62
CA PHE A 18 -3.64 14.17 2.84
C PHE A 18 -2.48 13.37 2.24
N LEU A 19 -1.48 14.04 1.64
CA LEU A 19 -0.31 13.37 1.06
C LEU A 19 0.49 12.60 2.11
N ASN A 20 0.74 13.21 3.28
CA ASN A 20 1.42 12.53 4.38
C ASN A 20 0.66 11.27 4.83
N ALA A 21 -0.67 11.40 4.98
CA ALA A 21 -1.53 10.29 5.36
C ALA A 21 -1.58 9.19 4.28
N GLN A 22 -1.68 9.57 3.01
CA GLN A 22 -1.60 8.68 1.85
C GLN A 22 -0.29 7.88 1.84
N PHE A 23 0.85 8.54 2.06
CA PHE A 23 2.15 7.87 2.12
C PHE A 23 2.25 6.93 3.32
N GLY A 24 1.68 7.32 4.46
CA GLY A 24 1.53 6.46 5.63
C GLY A 24 0.72 5.19 5.33
N ALA A 25 -0.41 5.33 4.65
CA ALA A 25 -1.28 4.23 4.26
C ALA A 25 -0.59 3.26 3.27
N VAL A 26 0.12 3.80 2.29
CA VAL A 26 0.95 3.04 1.34
C VAL A 26 2.03 2.24 2.08
N ARG A 27 2.75 2.88 3.00
CA ARG A 27 3.78 2.22 3.82
C ARG A 27 3.18 1.12 4.69
N PHE A 28 2.02 1.38 5.30
CA PHE A 28 1.29 0.39 6.09
C PHE A 28 0.91 -0.84 5.25
N ALA A 29 0.33 -0.63 4.05
CA ALA A 29 -0.08 -1.72 3.17
C ALA A 29 1.12 -2.60 2.76
N TYR A 30 2.23 -1.98 2.35
CA TYR A 30 3.47 -2.68 2.02
C TYR A 30 3.98 -3.51 3.21
N ASN A 31 4.17 -2.88 4.37
CA ASN A 31 4.73 -3.55 5.56
C ASN A 31 3.84 -4.70 6.04
N LYS A 32 2.52 -4.51 6.00
CA LYS A 32 1.58 -5.55 6.43
C LYS A 32 1.59 -6.74 5.48
N ALA A 33 1.60 -6.50 4.18
CA ALA A 33 1.68 -7.57 3.18
C ALA A 33 3.04 -8.29 3.23
N LEU A 34 4.16 -7.57 3.41
CA LEU A 34 5.49 -8.16 3.62
C LEU A 34 5.51 -9.07 4.85
N HIS A 35 4.93 -8.61 5.96
CA HIS A 35 4.84 -9.38 7.19
C HIS A 35 4.05 -10.69 6.98
N ILE A 36 2.90 -10.63 6.30
CA ILE A 36 2.09 -11.81 5.98
C ILE A 36 2.89 -12.80 5.11
N LYS A 37 3.54 -12.31 4.05
CA LYS A 37 4.39 -13.13 3.15
C LYS A 37 5.52 -13.82 3.92
N LYS A 38 6.25 -13.08 4.76
CA LYS A 38 7.33 -13.61 5.60
C LYS A 38 6.82 -14.65 6.60
N HIS A 39 5.74 -14.34 7.31
CA HIS A 39 5.16 -15.26 8.30
C HIS A 39 4.66 -16.56 7.65
N SER A 40 3.99 -16.47 6.50
CA SER A 40 3.54 -17.63 5.72
C SER A 40 4.70 -18.54 5.35
N TYR A 41 5.80 -17.95 4.86
CA TYR A 41 6.99 -18.71 4.51
C TYR A 41 7.67 -19.33 5.73
N GLN A 42 7.80 -18.60 6.84
CA GLN A 42 8.45 -19.10 8.06
C GLN A 42 7.67 -20.27 8.68
N ARG A 43 6.34 -20.17 8.74
CA ARG A 43 5.50 -21.14 9.43
C ARG A 43 5.10 -22.33 8.55
N HIS A 44 4.87 -22.08 7.26
CA HIS A 44 4.29 -23.08 6.35
C HIS A 44 5.17 -23.37 5.13
N ARG A 45 6.32 -22.69 4.99
CA ARG A 45 7.20 -22.77 3.79
C ARG A 45 6.48 -22.41 2.48
N VAL A 46 5.37 -21.69 2.57
CA VAL A 46 4.59 -21.21 1.42
C VAL A 46 5.01 -19.79 1.06
N ASN A 47 5.49 -19.59 -0.16
CA ASN A 47 5.77 -18.28 -0.72
C ASN A 47 4.51 -17.72 -1.41
N LEU A 48 3.99 -16.61 -0.88
CA LEU A 48 2.78 -15.97 -1.39
C LEU A 48 3.10 -15.04 -2.56
N ASN A 49 2.36 -15.17 -3.65
CA ASN A 49 2.40 -14.29 -4.79
C ASN A 49 1.71 -12.95 -4.45
N PRO A 50 2.39 -11.81 -4.60
CA PRO A 50 1.81 -10.51 -4.22
C PRO A 50 0.52 -10.15 -4.98
N ARG A 51 0.44 -10.46 -6.27
CA ARG A 51 -0.70 -10.12 -7.13
C ARG A 51 -1.90 -11.03 -6.87
N LYS A 52 -1.67 -12.33 -6.69
CA LYS A 52 -2.72 -13.35 -6.56
C LYS A 52 -3.16 -13.53 -5.12
N ASP A 53 -2.24 -13.51 -4.16
CA ASP A 53 -2.53 -13.92 -2.77
C ASP A 53 -2.64 -12.71 -1.83
N LEU A 54 -1.78 -11.70 -1.96
CA LEU A 54 -1.73 -10.57 -1.02
C LEU A 54 -2.67 -9.41 -1.43
N LYS A 55 -2.69 -9.04 -2.72
CA LYS A 55 -3.53 -7.94 -3.22
C LYS A 55 -5.02 -8.11 -2.85
N PRO A 56 -5.65 -9.30 -2.96
CA PRO A 56 -7.05 -9.47 -2.56
C PRO A 56 -7.32 -9.19 -1.08
N LEU A 57 -6.33 -9.42 -0.20
CA LEU A 57 -6.45 -9.13 1.22
C LEU A 57 -6.65 -7.64 1.51
N LEU A 58 -6.17 -6.75 0.63
CA LEU A 58 -6.41 -5.32 0.75
C LEU A 58 -7.90 -4.98 0.61
N ALA A 59 -8.62 -5.64 -0.31
CA ALA A 59 -10.05 -5.46 -0.48
C ALA A 59 -10.83 -5.95 0.75
N VAL A 60 -10.39 -7.06 1.35
CA VAL A 60 -10.96 -7.58 2.60
C VAL A 60 -10.66 -6.61 3.76
N ALA A 61 -9.43 -6.13 3.88
CA ALA A 61 -9.02 -5.19 4.92
C ALA A 61 -9.86 -3.91 4.90
N LYS A 62 -10.09 -3.32 3.71
CA LYS A 62 -10.95 -2.14 3.54
C LYS A 62 -12.40 -2.34 4.01
N LYS A 63 -12.90 -3.58 4.03
CA LYS A 63 -14.25 -3.90 4.54
C LYS A 63 -14.26 -4.21 6.04
N SER A 64 -13.09 -4.40 6.67
CA SER A 64 -12.99 -4.72 8.08
C SER A 64 -13.13 -3.47 8.97
N ARG A 65 -13.62 -3.65 10.20
CA ARG A 65 -13.67 -2.59 11.21
C ARG A 65 -12.29 -2.00 11.53
N ARG A 66 -11.26 -2.84 11.56
CA ARG A 66 -9.90 -2.45 11.97
C ARG A 66 -9.14 -1.65 10.91
N TYR A 67 -9.37 -1.95 9.64
CA TYR A 67 -8.62 -1.36 8.53
C TYR A 67 -9.52 -0.64 7.51
N GLY A 68 -10.75 -0.29 7.91
CA GLY A 68 -11.72 0.41 7.06
C GLY A 68 -11.23 1.78 6.60
N TRP A 69 -10.41 2.45 7.42
CA TRP A 69 -9.76 3.72 7.13
C TRP A 69 -8.92 3.70 5.82
N LEU A 70 -8.45 2.54 5.36
CA LEU A 70 -7.75 2.42 4.06
C LEU A 70 -8.62 2.79 2.85
N LYS A 71 -9.93 2.97 3.03
CA LYS A 71 -10.85 3.47 1.99
C LYS A 71 -10.67 4.95 1.70
N GLU A 72 -10.11 5.71 2.63
CA GLU A 72 -9.92 7.16 2.50
C GLU A 72 -8.75 7.53 1.57
N TYR A 73 -7.95 6.55 1.17
CA TYR A 73 -6.71 6.72 0.42
C TYR A 73 -6.77 6.08 -0.97
N ASP A 74 -5.92 6.58 -1.88
CA ASP A 74 -5.90 6.18 -3.27
C ASP A 74 -5.74 4.66 -3.43
N SER A 75 -6.69 4.07 -4.14
CA SER A 75 -6.80 2.62 -4.26
C SER A 75 -5.69 2.02 -5.12
N ILE A 76 -5.18 2.77 -6.10
CA ILE A 76 -4.17 2.31 -7.03
C ILE A 76 -2.81 2.27 -6.32
N ALA A 77 -2.44 3.34 -5.62
CA ALA A 77 -1.21 3.43 -4.85
C ALA A 77 -1.13 2.32 -3.79
N LEU A 78 -2.21 2.07 -3.05
CA LEU A 78 -2.26 0.97 -2.08
C LEU A 78 -2.09 -0.40 -2.74
N GLN A 79 -2.72 -0.62 -3.90
CA GLN A 79 -2.57 -1.88 -4.64
C GLN A 79 -1.14 -2.06 -5.17
N GLN A 80 -0.54 -1.03 -5.75
CA GLN A 80 0.82 -1.08 -6.28
C GLN A 80 1.84 -1.31 -5.16
N ALA A 81 1.63 -0.73 -3.98
CA ALA A 81 2.45 -1.01 -2.80
C ALA A 81 2.49 -2.51 -2.47
N VAL A 82 1.35 -3.20 -2.58
CA VAL A 82 1.29 -4.66 -2.35
C VAL A 82 1.87 -5.44 -3.53
N ILE A 83 1.65 -5.01 -4.77
CA ILE A 83 2.10 -5.72 -5.98
C ILE A 83 3.63 -5.71 -6.12
N ASN A 84 4.30 -4.64 -5.66
CA ASN A 84 5.75 -4.44 -5.82
C ASN A 84 6.59 -5.09 -4.68
N LEU A 85 6.05 -6.11 -4.00
CA LEU A 85 6.68 -6.90 -2.92
C LEU A 85 7.38 -8.18 -3.41
#